data_AF-A0A094FKU6-F1
#
_entry.id   AF-A0A094FKU6-F1
#
_cell.length_a   1.000
_cell.length_b   1.000
_cell.length_c   1.000
_cell.angle_alpha   90.00
_cell.angle_beta   90.00
_cell.angle_gamma   90.00
#
_symmetry.space_group_name_H-M   'P 1'
#
loop_
_entity.id
_entity.type
_entity.pdbx_description
1 polymer ?
#
loop_
_entity_poly.entity_id
_entity_poly.type
_entity_poly.pdbx_seq_one_letter_code
_entity_poly.pdbx_strand_id
1 'polypeptide(L)'
;MNLCLCINFDPIKLLDDTVTKLIIMYQQDATIRTPQCQNLRFKATPDAESEYTPIINQLCVIIREDPFCVRFPMYESFGYILTKDLLEITKTQELSNGVHKAFVVGNEITYVYKEVDRPLYKLRDSEVLEQELRNLTKLRGIDGVVQLVATVVSRNPYQTTKASKIDG
;
A
#
# COMPACT_ATOMS: atom_id res chain seq x y z
N MET A 1 -4.83 -26.59 9.61
CA MET A 1 -4.88 -25.68 8.44
C MET A 1 -5.23 -24.26 8.90
N ASN A 2 -4.63 -23.22 8.30
CA ASN A 2 -4.91 -21.82 8.64
C ASN A 2 -6.30 -21.40 8.09
N LEU A 3 -7.18 -20.86 8.95
CA LEU A 3 -8.54 -20.41 8.59
C LEU A 3 -8.58 -19.55 7.33
N CYS A 4 -7.60 -18.67 7.13
CA CYS A 4 -7.54 -17.77 5.97
C CYS A 4 -7.49 -18.52 4.63
N LEU A 5 -6.93 -19.74 4.59
CA LEU A 5 -6.87 -20.54 3.36
C LEU A 5 -8.24 -21.15 2.99
N CYS A 6 -9.13 -21.30 3.98
CA CYS A 6 -10.46 -21.86 3.81
C CYS A 6 -11.48 -20.83 3.32
N ILE A 7 -11.23 -19.54 3.54
CA ILE A 7 -12.14 -18.45 3.20
C ILE A 7 -12.16 -18.23 1.68
N ASN A 8 -13.35 -18.07 1.12
CA ASN A 8 -13.55 -17.59 -0.23
C ASN A 8 -13.69 -16.05 -0.19
N PHE A 9 -12.66 -15.34 -0.65
CA PHE A 9 -12.63 -13.88 -0.70
C PHE A 9 -13.26 -13.30 -1.98
N ASP A 10 -13.48 -14.10 -3.03
CA ASP A 10 -14.04 -13.65 -4.31
C ASP A 10 -15.40 -12.89 -4.18
N PRO A 11 -16.36 -13.30 -3.33
CA PRO A 11 -17.63 -12.60 -3.20
C PRO A 11 -17.54 -11.33 -2.33
N ILE A 12 -16.41 -11.07 -1.67
CA ILE A 12 -16.27 -9.94 -0.76
C ILE A 12 -16.03 -8.67 -1.58
N LYS A 13 -16.98 -7.74 -1.51
CA LYS A 13 -16.86 -6.43 -2.17
C LYS A 13 -15.81 -5.59 -1.43
N LEU A 14 -14.64 -5.44 -2.04
CA LEU A 14 -13.60 -4.54 -1.56
C LEU A 14 -14.03 -3.08 -1.78
N LEU A 15 -13.51 -2.19 -0.95
CA LEU A 15 -13.67 -0.74 -1.08
C LEU A 15 -12.70 -0.22 -2.14
N ASP A 16 -13.18 0.70 -2.98
CA ASP A 16 -12.40 1.29 -4.05
C ASP A 16 -11.39 2.31 -3.52
N ASP A 17 -10.24 2.42 -4.21
CA ASP A 17 -9.20 3.43 -4.00
C ASP A 17 -8.60 3.49 -2.57
N THR A 18 -8.76 2.41 -1.79
CA THR A 18 -8.29 2.32 -0.40
C THR A 18 -7.86 0.91 0.00
N VAL A 19 -7.32 0.75 1.21
CA VAL A 19 -7.05 -0.56 1.80
C VAL A 19 -8.29 -1.04 2.54
N THR A 20 -8.85 -2.15 2.07
CA THR A 20 -10.00 -2.80 2.70
C THR A 20 -9.55 -3.66 3.88
N LYS A 21 -10.06 -3.35 5.07
CA LYS A 21 -9.90 -4.16 6.28
C LYS A 21 -11.08 -5.10 6.46
N LEU A 22 -10.78 -6.39 6.48
CA LEU A 22 -11.72 -7.46 6.81
C LEU A 22 -11.54 -7.85 8.28
N ILE A 23 -12.62 -7.76 9.05
CA ILE A 23 -12.64 -8.18 10.46
C ILE A 23 -13.51 -9.40 10.56
N ILE A 24 -12.88 -10.55 10.78
CA ILE A 24 -13.55 -11.82 11.04
C ILE A 24 -13.82 -11.89 12.53
N MET A 25 -15.08 -12.10 12.89
CA MET A 25 -15.50 -12.20 14.29
C MET A 25 -16.58 -13.25 14.47
N TYR A 26 -16.78 -13.65 15.71
CA TYR A 26 -17.86 -14.53 16.10
C TYR A 26 -19.18 -13.75 16.11
N GLN A 27 -20.22 -14.32 15.51
CA GLN A 27 -21.50 -13.64 15.30
C GLN A 27 -22.18 -13.25 16.62
N GLN A 28 -21.96 -13.99 17.70
CA GLN A 28 -22.54 -13.65 19.01
C GLN A 28 -21.85 -12.43 19.65
N ASP A 29 -20.60 -12.14 19.28
CA ASP A 29 -19.87 -10.96 19.73
C ASP A 29 -20.23 -9.72 18.89
N ALA A 30 -20.98 -9.90 17.80
CA ALA A 30 -21.48 -8.80 17.00
C ALA A 30 -22.55 -8.04 17.82
N THR A 31 -22.15 -6.91 18.40
CA THR A 31 -23.08 -6.02 19.12
C THR A 31 -24.18 -5.48 18.19
N ILE A 32 -25.30 -5.02 18.76
CA ILE A 32 -26.40 -4.33 18.03
C ILE A 32 -25.87 -3.15 17.16
N ARG A 33 -24.67 -2.64 17.45
CA ARG A 33 -24.01 -1.54 16.73
C ARG A 33 -23.17 -1.98 15.53
N THR A 34 -23.12 -3.27 15.19
CA THR A 34 -22.44 -3.80 13.98
C THR A 34 -23.44 -4.36 12.95
N PRO A 35 -24.30 -3.51 12.35
CA PRO A 35 -25.36 -3.95 11.43
C PRO A 35 -24.87 -4.48 10.07
N GLN A 36 -23.55 -4.62 9.87
CA GLN A 36 -22.93 -5.00 8.59
C GLN A 36 -22.15 -6.32 8.66
N CYS A 37 -22.37 -7.18 9.67
CA CYS A 37 -21.71 -8.49 9.68
C CYS A 37 -22.30 -9.39 8.58
N GLN A 38 -21.47 -9.70 7.59
CA GLN A 38 -21.84 -10.53 6.45
C GLN A 38 -21.39 -11.96 6.68
N ASN A 39 -22.16 -12.93 6.17
CA ASN A 39 -21.77 -14.34 6.23
C ASN A 39 -20.49 -14.57 5.42
N LEU A 40 -19.49 -15.19 6.05
CA LEU A 40 -18.29 -15.64 5.36
C LEU A 40 -18.61 -16.85 4.49
N ARG A 41 -18.16 -16.81 3.24
CA ARG A 41 -18.18 -17.99 2.37
C ARG A 41 -16.86 -18.72 2.49
N PHE A 42 -16.92 -20.05 2.52
CA PHE A 42 -15.75 -20.90 2.60
C PHE A 42 -15.65 -21.74 1.32
N LYS A 43 -14.45 -21.88 0.79
CA LYS A 43 -14.12 -22.74 -0.36
C LYS A 43 -13.56 -24.11 0.06
N ALA A 44 -13.16 -24.23 1.32
CA ALA A 44 -12.74 -25.47 1.94
C ALA A 44 -13.15 -25.47 3.41
N THR A 45 -13.28 -26.65 4.00
CA THR A 45 -13.43 -26.81 5.45
C THR A 45 -12.05 -26.89 6.10
N PRO A 46 -11.82 -26.24 7.26
CA PRO A 46 -10.63 -26.47 8.07
C PRO A 46 -10.53 -27.95 8.50
N ASP A 47 -9.32 -28.38 8.84
CA ASP A 47 -9.08 -29.72 9.39
C ASP A 47 -9.94 -29.97 10.64
N ALA A 48 -10.33 -31.22 10.87
CA ALA A 48 -11.15 -31.58 12.04
C ALA A 48 -10.52 -31.14 13.38
N GLU A 49 -9.19 -31.15 13.47
CA GLU A 49 -8.40 -30.72 14.63
C GLU A 49 -8.24 -29.19 14.76
N SER A 50 -8.79 -28.41 13.83
CA SER A 50 -8.71 -26.95 13.86
C SER A 50 -9.64 -26.37 14.92
N GLU A 51 -9.13 -25.41 15.70
CA GLU A 51 -9.91 -24.64 16.69
C GLU A 51 -11.11 -23.90 16.07
N TYR A 52 -11.07 -23.62 14.76
CA TYR A 52 -12.12 -22.91 14.04
C TYR A 52 -13.25 -23.82 13.56
N THR A 53 -13.03 -25.13 13.45
CA THR A 53 -14.03 -26.10 12.98
C THR A 53 -15.37 -26.03 13.73
N PRO A 54 -15.42 -25.95 15.08
CA PRO A 54 -16.69 -25.87 15.80
C PRO A 54 -17.43 -24.53 15.60
N ILE A 55 -16.71 -23.46 15.26
CA ILE A 55 -17.26 -22.11 15.18
C ILE A 55 -17.39 -21.56 13.77
N ILE A 56 -16.95 -22.30 12.73
CA ILE A 56 -16.82 -21.78 11.37
C ILE A 56 -18.13 -21.22 10.79
N ASN A 57 -19.25 -21.88 11.06
CA ASN A 57 -20.58 -21.47 10.61
C ASN A 57 -21.14 -20.27 11.40
N GLN A 58 -20.44 -19.86 12.45
CA GLN A 58 -20.78 -18.75 13.33
C GLN A 58 -19.82 -17.57 13.15
N LEU A 59 -18.89 -17.65 12.19
CA LEU A 59 -18.01 -16.55 11.83
C LEU A 59 -18.69 -15.64 10.81
N CYS A 60 -18.58 -14.34 11.04
CA CYS A 60 -19.02 -13.32 10.10
C CYS A 60 -17.91 -12.29 9.85
N VAL A 61 -18.04 -11.52 8.77
CA VAL A 61 -17.05 -10.52 8.36
C VAL A 61 -17.65 -9.12 8.35
N ILE A 62 -16.89 -8.18 8.89
CA ILE A 62 -17.14 -6.74 8.72
C ILE A 62 -16.10 -6.18 7.75
N ILE A 63 -16.60 -5.45 6.77
CA ILE A 63 -15.80 -4.74 5.77
C ILE A 63 -15.74 -3.27 6.16
N ARG A 64 -14.54 -2.70 6.25
CA ARG A 64 -14.35 -1.26 6.43
C ARG A 64 -13.02 -0.83 5.85
N GLU A 65 -12.83 0.47 5.74
CA GLU A 65 -11.53 1.05 5.40
C GLU A 65 -10.53 0.87 6.54
N ASP A 66 -9.26 0.64 6.22
CA ASP A 66 -8.17 0.70 7.20
C ASP A 66 -7.68 2.14 7.35
N PRO A 67 -8.01 2.85 8.45
CA PRO A 67 -7.67 4.28 8.60
C PRO A 67 -6.16 4.56 8.67
N PHE A 68 -5.32 3.53 8.84
CA PHE A 68 -3.87 3.70 8.95
C PHE A 68 -3.12 3.54 7.62
N CYS A 69 -3.80 3.10 6.56
CA CYS A 69 -3.16 2.75 5.27
C CYS A 69 -3.50 3.71 4.11
N VAL A 70 -4.02 4.91 4.38
CA VAL A 70 -4.78 5.71 3.39
C VAL A 70 -4.14 7.03 2.95
N ARG A 71 -2.84 7.05 2.69
CA ARG A 71 -2.31 8.20 1.94
C ARG A 71 -1.18 7.76 1.06
N PHE A 72 -1.50 7.36 -0.17
CA PHE A 72 -0.50 7.41 -1.21
C PHE A 72 -0.22 8.90 -1.48
N PRO A 73 1.00 9.39 -1.30
CA PRO A 73 1.27 10.82 -1.34
C PRO A 73 1.00 11.35 -2.75
N MET A 74 0.05 12.28 -2.86
CA MET A 74 -0.12 13.04 -4.08
C MET A 74 1.05 14.01 -4.18
N TYR A 75 1.97 13.75 -5.11
CA TYR A 75 3.12 14.61 -5.32
C TYR A 75 2.73 15.82 -6.15
N GLU A 76 2.56 16.97 -5.49
CA GLU A 76 2.53 18.26 -6.18
C GLU A 76 3.97 18.66 -6.51
N SER A 77 4.29 18.85 -7.79
CA SER A 77 5.66 19.14 -8.18
C SER A 77 6.17 20.39 -7.46
N PHE A 78 7.21 20.25 -6.64
CA PHE A 78 7.97 21.41 -6.18
C PHE A 78 8.68 21.96 -7.41
N GLY A 79 8.25 23.12 -7.92
CA GLY A 79 8.48 23.62 -9.29
C GLY A 79 9.92 23.71 -9.83
N TYR A 80 10.94 23.25 -9.10
CA TYR A 80 12.34 23.13 -9.53
C TYR A 80 12.92 21.71 -9.41
N ILE A 81 12.18 20.74 -8.89
CA ILE A 81 12.63 19.34 -8.74
C ILE A 81 12.15 18.55 -9.95
N LEU A 82 13.09 17.95 -10.67
CA LEU A 82 12.78 17.07 -11.78
C LEU A 82 11.96 15.88 -11.29
N THR A 83 10.93 15.50 -12.06
CA THR A 83 10.13 14.31 -11.78
C THR A 83 10.45 13.22 -12.80
N LYS A 84 10.51 11.98 -12.35
CA LYS A 84 10.76 10.78 -13.16
C LYS A 84 9.69 9.73 -12.91
N ASP A 85 9.23 9.06 -13.97
CA ASP A 85 8.31 7.93 -13.81
C ASP A 85 9.07 6.71 -13.25
N LEU A 86 8.44 5.96 -12.35
CA LEU A 86 9.00 4.72 -11.79
C LEU A 86 9.42 3.73 -12.88
N LEU A 87 8.71 3.69 -14.01
CA LEU A 87 9.03 2.83 -15.15
C LEU A 87 10.35 3.22 -15.84
N GLU A 88 10.85 4.44 -15.62
CA GLU A 88 12.17 4.87 -16.10
C GLU A 88 13.31 4.43 -15.18
N ILE A 89 13.04 3.84 -14.01
CA ILE A 89 14.06 3.52 -13.01
C ILE A 89 14.39 2.04 -13.06
N THR A 90 15.66 1.72 -13.35
CA THR A 90 16.17 0.35 -13.24
C THR A 90 17.03 0.20 -11.99
N LYS A 91 16.58 -0.65 -11.05
CA LYS A 91 17.35 -1.01 -9.85
C LYS A 91 18.36 -2.10 -10.20
N THR A 92 19.59 -1.95 -9.72
CA THR A 92 20.69 -2.89 -10.05
C THR A 92 21.21 -3.64 -8.83
N GLN A 93 21.19 -3.00 -7.66
CA GLN A 93 21.71 -3.56 -6.43
C GLN A 93 21.02 -2.91 -5.24
N GLU A 94 20.57 -3.70 -4.28
CA GLU A 94 20.11 -3.19 -2.98
C GLU A 94 21.32 -2.84 -2.11
N LEU A 95 21.32 -1.62 -1.57
CA LEU A 95 22.35 -1.11 -0.67
C LEU A 95 21.90 -1.24 0.81
N SER A 96 20.61 -1.05 1.04
CA SER A 96 19.91 -1.29 2.31
C SER A 96 18.41 -1.35 2.05
N ASN A 97 17.60 -1.70 3.06
CA ASN A 97 16.15 -1.81 2.92
C ASN A 97 15.51 -0.58 2.27
N GLY A 98 14.97 -0.74 1.05
CA GLY A 98 14.36 0.33 0.27
C GLY A 98 15.35 1.35 -0.33
N VAL A 99 16.64 1.05 -0.36
CA VAL A 99 17.69 1.91 -0.96
C VAL A 99 18.49 1.09 -1.96
N HIS A 100 18.56 1.57 -3.20
CA HIS A 100 19.11 0.84 -4.31
C HIS A 100 20.09 1.69 -5.12
N LYS A 101 21.10 1.05 -5.69
CA LYS A 101 21.81 1.59 -6.84
C LYS A 101 20.91 1.46 -8.06
N ALA A 102 20.69 2.55 -8.78
CA ALA A 102 19.78 2.57 -9.94
C ALA A 102 20.31 3.44 -11.07
N PHE A 103 19.80 3.21 -12.27
CA PHE A 103 19.98 4.11 -13.42
C PHE A 103 18.63 4.52 -13.99
N VAL A 104 18.61 5.67 -14.65
CA VAL A 104 17.45 6.12 -15.42
C VAL A 104 17.60 5.59 -16.84
N VAL A 105 16.54 5.03 -17.42
CA VAL A 105 16.55 4.53 -18.80
C VAL A 105 17.06 5.62 -19.77
N GLY A 106 18.05 5.28 -20.59
CA GLY A 106 18.69 6.22 -21.51
C GLY A 106 19.72 7.16 -20.87
N ASN A 107 20.11 6.92 -19.62
CA ASN A 107 21.16 7.66 -18.92
C ASN A 107 22.23 6.69 -18.40
N GLU A 108 23.50 7.01 -18.63
CA GLU A 108 24.65 6.21 -18.17
C GLU A 108 25.06 6.53 -16.72
N ILE A 109 24.47 7.56 -16.12
CA ILE A 109 24.77 7.97 -14.75
C ILE A 109 24.10 7.00 -13.76
N THR A 110 24.90 6.57 -12.79
CA THR A 110 24.43 5.81 -11.63
C THR A 110 23.91 6.75 -10.55
N TYR A 111 22.76 6.41 -9.99
CA TYR A 111 22.11 7.11 -8.88
C TYR A 111 21.88 6.18 -7.69
N VAL A 112 21.59 6.80 -6.54
CA VAL A 112 20.98 6.11 -5.40
C VAL A 112 19.49 6.42 -5.43
N TYR A 113 18.68 5.38 -5.60
CA TYR A 113 17.23 5.43 -5.56
C TYR A 113 16.75 4.98 -4.18
N LYS A 114 15.83 5.73 -3.59
CA LYS A 114 15.22 5.41 -2.30
C LYS A 114 13.71 5.32 -2.45
N GLU A 115 13.13 4.32 -1.80
CA GLU A 115 11.69 4.10 -1.75
C GLU A 115 11.23 3.64 -0.37
N VAL A 116 9.92 3.63 -0.18
CA VAL A 116 9.29 3.00 0.98
C VAL A 116 9.05 1.53 0.63
N ASP A 117 10.01 0.67 0.97
CA ASP A 117 9.87 -0.77 0.73
C ASP A 117 9.13 -1.45 1.88
N ARG A 118 7.82 -1.67 1.69
CA ARG A 118 6.98 -2.48 2.59
C ARG A 118 5.69 -2.96 1.90
N PRO A 119 5.08 -4.06 2.39
CA PRO A 119 3.87 -4.61 1.80
C PRO A 119 2.63 -3.69 1.89
N LEU A 120 2.49 -2.94 2.98
CA LEU A 120 1.38 -2.01 3.21
C LEU A 120 1.91 -0.63 3.58
N TYR A 121 1.63 0.35 2.73
CA TYR A 121 2.00 1.74 2.93
C TYR A 121 1.21 2.32 4.11
N LYS A 122 1.88 3.02 5.02
CA LYS A 122 1.26 3.65 6.19
C LYS A 122 1.31 5.17 6.05
N LEU A 123 0.37 5.86 6.71
CA LEU A 123 0.34 7.33 6.71
C LEU A 123 1.70 7.97 7.08
N ARG A 124 2.37 7.42 8.10
CA ARG A 124 3.68 7.89 8.56
C ARG A 124 4.77 7.82 7.49
N ASP A 125 4.63 6.91 6.52
CA ASP A 125 5.63 6.78 5.46
C ASP A 125 5.60 7.99 4.52
N SER A 126 4.41 8.56 4.27
CA SER A 126 4.30 9.83 3.56
C SER A 126 4.93 10.97 4.33
N GLU A 127 4.64 11.06 5.64
CA GLU A 127 5.16 12.15 6.47
C GLU A 127 6.70 12.16 6.49
N VAL A 128 7.31 10.98 6.63
CA VAL A 128 8.77 10.82 6.62
C VAL A 128 9.35 11.17 5.25
N LEU A 129 8.75 10.66 4.17
CA LEU A 129 9.23 10.90 2.81
C LEU A 129 9.09 12.37 2.39
N GLU A 130 7.95 13.00 2.71
CA GLU A 130 7.72 14.42 2.47
C GLU A 130 8.70 15.30 3.26
N GLN A 131 8.98 14.95 4.52
CA GLN A 131 9.94 15.68 5.35
C GLN A 131 11.38 15.53 4.84
N GLU A 132 11.77 14.32 4.43
CA GLU A 132 13.08 14.06 3.83
C GLU A 132 13.26 14.85 2.55
N LEU A 133 12.24 14.84 1.68
CA LEU A 133 12.24 15.63 0.46
C LEU A 133 12.42 17.12 0.76
N ARG A 134 11.63 17.68 1.67
CA ARG A 134 11.75 19.09 2.10
C ARG A 134 13.15 19.42 2.63
N ASN A 135 13.76 18.50 3.37
CA ASN A 135 15.11 18.71 3.91
C ASN A 135 16.17 18.71 2.81
N LEU A 136 16.16 17.71 1.92
CA LEU A 136 17.11 17.63 0.81
C LEU A 136 16.97 18.81 -0.16
N THR A 137 15.74 19.27 -0.34
CA THR A 137 15.43 20.49 -1.09
C THR A 137 16.05 21.74 -0.45
N LYS A 138 15.95 21.91 0.87
CA LYS A 138 16.54 23.05 1.59
C LYS A 138 18.07 23.01 1.63
N LEU A 139 18.64 21.81 1.62
CA LEU A 139 20.09 21.57 1.69
C LEU A 139 20.74 21.44 0.30
N ARG A 140 20.04 21.86 -0.76
CA ARG A 140 20.57 21.84 -2.12
C ARG A 140 21.85 22.70 -2.21
N GLY A 141 22.89 22.12 -2.80
CA GLY A 141 24.19 22.77 -2.98
C GLY A 141 25.05 22.85 -1.72
N ILE A 142 24.63 22.25 -0.61
CA ILE A 142 25.46 22.14 0.60
C ILE A 142 26.46 21.00 0.44
N ASP A 143 27.74 21.31 0.56
CA ASP A 143 28.83 20.34 0.52
C ASP A 143 28.70 19.29 1.64
N GLY A 144 29.01 18.04 1.31
CA GLY A 144 28.90 16.92 2.25
C GLY A 144 27.48 16.39 2.47
N VAL A 145 26.46 16.99 1.86
CA VAL A 145 25.07 16.49 1.88
C VAL A 145 24.72 15.86 0.54
N VAL A 146 24.04 14.71 0.57
CA VAL A 146 23.52 14.05 -0.64
C VAL A 146 22.54 14.98 -1.36
N GLN A 147 22.70 15.09 -2.67
CA GLN A 147 21.89 15.97 -3.49
C GLN A 147 20.70 15.24 -4.10
N LEU A 148 19.51 15.82 -3.93
CA LEU A 148 18.31 15.35 -4.62
C LEU A 148 18.43 15.64 -6.11
N VAL A 149 18.40 14.59 -6.92
CA VAL A 149 18.45 14.70 -8.39
C VAL A 149 17.05 14.80 -8.99
N ALA A 150 16.16 13.91 -8.57
CA ALA A 150 14.79 13.84 -9.05
C ALA A 150 13.90 13.17 -8.00
N THR A 151 12.61 13.50 -8.04
CA THR A 151 11.56 12.72 -7.39
C THR A 151 11.03 11.66 -8.35
N VAL A 152 10.91 10.43 -7.88
CA VAL A 152 10.29 9.34 -8.65
C VAL A 152 8.82 9.27 -8.27
N VAL A 153 7.95 9.27 -9.27
CA VAL A 153 6.49 9.15 -9.10
C VAL A 153 5.99 7.89 -9.76
N SER A 154 4.89 7.36 -9.26
CA SER A 154 4.18 6.25 -9.86
C SER A 154 2.67 6.51 -9.79
N ARG A 155 1.91 5.69 -10.51
CA ARG A 155 0.47 5.62 -10.29
C ARG A 155 0.19 5.14 -8.87
N ASN A 156 -0.87 5.66 -8.27
CA ASN A 156 -1.32 5.20 -6.96
C ASN A 156 -1.61 3.69 -7.03
N PRO A 157 -0.87 2.84 -6.29
CA PRO A 157 -1.06 1.40 -6.33
C PRO A 157 -2.41 0.96 -5.75
N TYR A 158 -3.07 1.85 -4.99
CA TYR A 158 -4.40 1.61 -4.45
C TYR A 158 -5.52 2.05 -5.38
N GLN A 159 -5.21 2.70 -6.52
CA GLN A 159 -6.23 3.16 -7.46
C GLN A 159 -6.87 1.95 -8.16
N THR A 160 -8.11 1.63 -7.78
CA THR A 160 -8.92 0.54 -8.35
C THR A 160 -10.07 1.07 -9.20
N THR A 161 -10.51 2.31 -8.96
CA THR A 161 -11.53 2.93 -9.81
C THR A 161 -10.92 3.25 -11.17
N LYS A 162 -11.53 2.73 -12.24
CA LYS A 162 -11.18 3.17 -13.59
C LYS A 162 -11.51 4.65 -13.69
N ALA A 163 -10.54 5.49 -14.03
CA ALA A 163 -10.80 6.88 -14.37
C ALA A 163 -11.91 6.91 -15.42
N SER A 164 -13.07 7.47 -15.06
CA SER A 164 -14.13 7.76 -16.02
C SER A 164 -13.48 8.54 -17.15
N LYS A 165 -13.54 8.04 -18.39
CA LYS A 165 -13.23 8.88 -19.53
C LYS A 165 -14.13 10.11 -19.41
N ILE A 166 -13.52 11.25 -19.12
CA ILE A 166 -14.17 12.54 -19.36
C ILE A 166 -14.12 12.66 -20.87
N ASP A 167 -15.16 12.15 -21.54
CA ASP A 167 -15.40 12.43 -22.95
C ASP A 167 -15.72 13.93 -23.02
N GLY A 168 -14.74 14.70 -23.51
CA GLY A 168 -14.92 16.08 -23.93
C GLY A 168 -15.32 16.16 -25.40
#